data_AF-A0A6I4XNU8-F1
#
_entry.id   AF-A0A6I4XNU8-F1
#
_cell.length_a   1.000
_cell.length_b   1.000
_cell.length_c   1.000
_cell.angle_alpha   90.00
_cell.angle_beta   90.00
_cell.angle_gamma   90.00
#
_symmetry.space_group_name_H-M   'P 1'
#
loop_
_entity.id
_entity.type
_entity.pdbx_description
1 polymer ?
#
loop_
_entity_poly.entity_id
_entity_poly.type
_entity_poly.pdbx_seq_one_letter_code
_entity_poly.pdbx_strand_id
1 'polypeptide(L)'
;MNDKHQEFLNLLKKVREEKDIDQIAELFMSVINMYGLTTDEVCSLSYYMVDLTLQSNSNKTLLRNEFSIDIDKLGIDGKLAIMKAMVATYVDKVSKGG
;
A
#
# COMPACT_ATOMS: atom_id res chain seq x y z
N MET A 1 -14.35 1.68 -28.06
CA MET A 1 -13.92 1.73 -26.65
C MET A 1 -13.77 3.21 -26.32
N ASN A 2 -14.40 3.71 -25.25
CA ASN A 2 -14.48 5.15 -24.96
C ASN A 2 -13.07 5.75 -24.72
N ASP A 3 -12.74 6.91 -25.29
CA ASP A 3 -11.39 7.52 -25.22
C ASP A 3 -10.89 7.66 -23.78
N LYS A 4 -11.79 7.99 -22.84
CA LYS A 4 -11.49 8.07 -21.40
C LYS A 4 -11.03 6.74 -20.79
N HIS A 5 -11.50 5.61 -21.31
CA HIS A 5 -11.10 4.29 -20.84
C HIS A 5 -9.68 3.96 -21.29
N GLN A 6 -9.31 4.35 -22.51
CA GLN A 6 -7.96 4.15 -23.03
C GLN A 6 -6.95 5.05 -22.32
N GLU A 7 -7.33 6.28 -22.00
CA GLU A 7 -6.51 7.20 -21.19
C GLU A 7 -6.24 6.64 -19.78
N PHE A 8 -7.26 6.11 -19.11
CA PHE A 8 -7.10 5.48 -17.80
C PHE A 8 -6.17 4.25 -17.86
N LEU A 9 -6.30 3.40 -18.88
CA LEU A 9 -5.41 2.25 -19.08
C LEU A 9 -3.96 2.66 -19.36
N ASN A 10 -3.74 3.76 -20.09
CA ASN A 10 -2.40 4.28 -20.36
C ASN A 10 -1.77 4.87 -19.09
N LEU A 11 -2.55 5.56 -18.26
CA LEU A 11 -2.11 6.05 -16.96
C LEU A 11 -1.70 4.89 -16.04
N LEU A 12 -2.49 3.81 -15.98
CA LEU A 12 -2.13 2.60 -15.23
C LEU A 12 -0.84 1.94 -15.73
N LYS A 13 -0.60 1.91 -17.04
CA LYS A 13 0.66 1.39 -17.61
C LYS A 13 1.85 2.25 -17.22
N LYS A 14 1.72 3.57 -17.35
CA LYS A 14 2.76 4.53 -16.98
C LYS A 14 3.12 4.42 -15.49
N VAL A 15 2.11 4.42 -14.63
CA VAL A 15 2.28 4.24 -13.19
C VAL A 15 2.95 2.91 -12.84
N ARG A 16 2.61 1.83 -13.55
CA ARG A 16 3.27 0.52 -13.38
C ARG A 16 4.75 0.55 -13.76
N GLU A 17 5.11 1.28 -14.81
CA GLU A 17 6.48 1.36 -15.33
C GLU A 17 7.35 2.28 -14.46
N GLU A 18 6.82 3.42 -14.03
CA GLU A 18 7.55 4.44 -13.27
C GLU A 18 7.60 4.14 -11.76
N LYS A 19 6.65 3.34 -11.23
CA LYS A 19 6.46 3.12 -9.78
C LYS A 19 6.43 4.44 -8.98
N ASP A 20 5.92 5.49 -9.61
CA ASP A 20 5.79 6.81 -9.01
C ASP A 20 4.70 6.77 -7.92
N ILE A 21 5.13 6.83 -6.66
CA ILE A 21 4.26 6.71 -5.50
C ILE A 21 3.28 7.90 -5.39
N ASP A 22 3.66 9.07 -5.89
CA ASP A 22 2.80 10.25 -5.87
C ASP A 22 1.67 10.10 -6.90
N GLN A 23 1.99 9.64 -8.13
CA GLN A 23 0.95 9.34 -9.13
C GLN A 23 0.01 8.21 -8.68
N ILE A 24 0.54 7.21 -7.96
CA ILE A 24 -0.30 6.15 -7.36
C ILE A 24 -1.23 6.76 -6.31
N ALA A 25 -0.73 7.63 -5.45
CA ALA A 25 -1.54 8.29 -4.42
C ALA A 25 -2.67 9.14 -5.02
N GLU A 26 -2.40 9.89 -6.10
CA GLU A 26 -3.42 10.67 -6.81
C GLU A 26 -4.55 9.80 -7.39
N LEU A 27 -4.22 8.62 -7.91
CA LEU A 27 -5.21 7.65 -8.38
C LEU A 27 -6.09 7.15 -7.22
N PHE A 28 -5.50 6.79 -6.08
CA PHE A 28 -6.26 6.39 -4.91
C PHE A 28 -7.14 7.52 -4.38
N MET A 29 -6.63 8.75 -4.34
CA MET A 29 -7.42 9.92 -3.96
C MET A 29 -8.60 10.17 -4.89
N SER A 30 -8.43 9.94 -6.19
CA SER A 30 -9.53 10.04 -7.17
C SER A 30 -10.64 9.04 -6.87
N VAL A 31 -10.29 7.80 -6.47
CA VAL A 31 -11.26 6.78 -6.05
C VAL A 31 -11.95 7.19 -4.74
N ILE A 32 -11.18 7.61 -3.73
CA ILE A 32 -11.70 8.06 -2.43
C ILE A 32 -12.73 9.18 -2.61
N ASN A 33 -12.40 10.19 -3.42
CA ASN A 33 -13.27 11.33 -3.69
C ASN A 33 -14.50 10.94 -4.51
N MET A 34 -14.35 10.06 -5.51
CA MET A 34 -15.45 9.62 -6.37
C MET A 34 -16.55 8.91 -5.59
N TYR A 35 -16.16 8.09 -4.61
CA TYR A 35 -17.10 7.32 -3.79
C TYR A 35 -17.43 7.99 -2.44
N GLY A 36 -16.80 9.13 -2.12
CA GLY A 36 -17.07 9.88 -0.90
C GLY A 36 -16.69 9.12 0.36
N LEU A 37 -15.57 8.37 0.34
CA LEU A 37 -15.17 7.53 1.46
C LEU A 37 -14.81 8.36 2.71
N THR A 38 -15.26 7.91 3.87
CA THR A 38 -14.92 8.53 5.15
C THR A 38 -13.51 8.14 5.61
N THR A 39 -12.95 8.89 6.57
CA THR A 39 -11.58 8.65 7.04
C THR A 39 -11.37 7.24 7.61
N ASP A 40 -12.34 6.71 8.36
CA ASP A 40 -12.30 5.36 8.91
C ASP A 40 -12.37 4.26 7.83
N GLU A 41 -13.13 4.48 6.75
CA GLU A 41 -13.15 3.60 5.58
C GLU A 41 -11.80 3.60 4.86
N VAL A 42 -11.19 4.78 4.68
CA VAL A 42 -9.85 4.92 4.07
C VAL A 42 -8.78 4.25 4.94
N CYS A 43 -8.83 4.42 6.26
CA CYS A 43 -7.93 3.73 7.18
C CYS A 43 -8.10 2.21 7.10
N SER A 44 -9.34 1.73 7.02
CA SER A 44 -9.66 0.30 6.90
C SER A 44 -9.14 -0.29 5.59
N LEU A 45 -9.31 0.41 4.47
CA LEU A 45 -8.75 0.03 3.17
C LEU A 45 -7.21 0.00 3.20
N SER A 46 -6.59 1.02 3.79
CA SER A 46 -5.13 1.10 3.93
C SER A 46 -4.59 -0.09 4.72
N TYR A 47 -5.22 -0.42 5.85
CA TYR A 47 -4.86 -1.60 6.64
C TYR A 47 -5.07 -2.90 5.85
N TYR A 48 -6.19 -3.04 5.13
CA TYR A 48 -6.48 -4.22 4.33
C TYR A 48 -5.41 -4.48 3.25
N MET A 49 -4.95 -3.43 2.55
CA MET A 49 -3.86 -3.55 1.57
C MET A 49 -2.55 -4.02 2.22
N VAL A 50 -2.24 -3.50 3.42
CA VAL A 50 -1.08 -3.94 4.19
C VAL A 50 -1.24 -5.40 4.61
N ASP A 51 -2.42 -5.80 5.10
CA ASP A 51 -2.66 -7.19 5.49
C ASP A 51 -2.48 -8.15 4.31
N LEU A 52 -3.06 -7.85 3.14
CA LEU A 52 -2.83 -8.64 1.93
C LEU A 52 -1.34 -8.76 1.57
N THR A 53 -0.60 -7.66 1.72
CA THR A 53 0.84 -7.63 1.45
C THR A 53 1.62 -8.49 2.44
N LEU A 54 1.30 -8.38 3.74
CA LEU A 54 1.90 -9.20 4.80
C LEU A 54 1.57 -10.67 4.63
N GLN A 55 0.35 -11.00 4.20
CA GLN A 55 -0.14 -12.37 4.00
C GLN A 55 0.41 -13.05 2.75
N SER A 56 1.06 -12.31 1.83
CA SER A 56 1.69 -12.92 0.66
C SER A 56 2.81 -13.90 1.07
N ASN A 57 2.88 -15.06 0.41
CA ASN A 57 3.80 -16.14 0.79
C ASN A 57 5.27 -15.69 0.84
N SER A 58 5.69 -14.84 -0.10
CA SER A 58 7.05 -14.30 -0.14
C SER A 58 7.35 -13.42 1.08
N ASN A 59 6.43 -12.53 1.45
CA ASN A 59 6.63 -11.61 2.57
C ASN A 59 6.52 -12.32 3.91
N LYS A 60 5.59 -13.28 4.06
CA LYS A 60 5.53 -14.13 5.26
C LYS A 60 6.83 -14.89 5.48
N THR A 61 7.38 -15.47 4.41
CA THR A 61 8.64 -16.22 4.48
C THR A 61 9.79 -15.31 4.87
N LEU A 62 9.90 -14.14 4.24
CA LEU A 62 10.93 -13.15 4.56
C LEU A 62 10.82 -12.69 6.03
N LEU A 63 9.63 -12.32 6.49
CA LEU A 63 9.42 -11.83 7.85
C LEU A 63 9.68 -12.91 8.91
N ARG A 64 9.31 -14.16 8.61
CA ARG A 64 9.59 -15.29 9.50
C ARG A 64 11.08 -15.60 9.58
N ASN A 65 11.78 -15.64 8.44
CA ASN A 65 13.17 -16.07 8.39
C ASN A 65 14.14 -14.99 8.89
N GLU A 66 13.97 -13.75 8.43
CA GLU A 66 14.91 -12.66 8.71
C GLU A 66 14.61 -11.96 10.04
N PHE A 67 13.35 -11.97 10.48
CA PHE A 67 12.92 -11.19 11.65
C PHE A 67 12.26 -12.03 12.74
N SER A 68 12.10 -13.36 12.55
CA SER A 68 11.38 -14.24 13.49
C SER A 68 9.94 -13.79 13.76
N ILE A 69 9.31 -13.09 12.79
CA ILE A 69 7.93 -12.60 12.89
C ILE A 69 7.01 -13.56 12.14
N ASP A 70 6.09 -14.19 12.87
CA ASP A 70 5.10 -15.10 12.29
C ASP A 70 3.76 -14.38 12.03
N ILE A 71 3.57 -13.92 10.79
CA ILE A 71 2.38 -13.14 10.39
C ILE A 71 1.07 -13.88 10.63
N ASP A 72 1.05 -15.21 10.52
CA ASP A 72 -0.15 -16.03 10.72
C ASP A 72 -0.58 -16.06 12.19
N LYS A 73 0.32 -15.70 13.13
CA LYS A 73 0.05 -15.64 14.57
C LYS A 73 -0.26 -14.23 15.07
N LEU A 74 -0.14 -13.21 14.23
CA LEU A 74 -0.39 -11.83 14.63
C LEU A 74 -1.87 -11.47 14.52
N GLY A 75 -2.41 -10.91 15.60
CA GLY A 75 -3.65 -10.14 15.58
C GLY A 75 -3.47 -8.77 14.93
N ILE A 76 -4.55 -7.98 14.90
CA ILE A 76 -4.57 -6.65 14.28
C ILE A 76 -3.48 -5.72 14.85
N ASP A 77 -3.29 -5.70 16.16
CA ASP A 77 -2.30 -4.83 16.81
C ASP A 77 -0.86 -5.12 16.37
N GLY A 78 -0.52 -6.42 16.21
CA GLY A 78 0.79 -6.83 15.73
C GLY A 78 1.04 -6.39 14.30
N LYS A 79 0.03 -6.51 13.43
CA LYS A 79 0.10 -6.07 12.03
C LYS A 79 0.19 -4.54 11.93
N LEU A 80 -0.55 -3.81 12.77
CA LEU A 80 -0.46 -2.34 12.87
C LEU A 80 0.91 -1.88 13.35
N ALA A 81 1.53 -2.60 14.29
CA ALA A 81 2.90 -2.29 14.73
C ALA A 81 3.91 -2.43 13.57
N ILE A 82 3.78 -3.47 12.73
CA ILE A 82 4.60 -3.63 11.53
C ILE A 82 4.34 -2.49 10.55
N MET A 83 3.07 -2.16 10.28
CA MET A 83 2.71 -1.04 9.40
C MET A 83 3.37 0.25 9.85
N LYS A 84 3.28 0.58 11.15
CA LYS A 84 3.90 1.77 11.74
C LYS A 84 5.42 1.79 11.55
N ALA A 85 6.10 0.67 11.78
CA ALA A 85 7.55 0.57 11.63
C ALA A 85 7.99 0.75 10.17
N MET A 86 7.25 0.15 9.22
CA MET A 86 7.55 0.26 7.79
C MET A 86 7.33 1.67 7.26
N VAL A 87 6.22 2.32 7.67
CA VAL A 87 5.95 3.73 7.31
C VAL A 87 7.05 4.64 7.86
N ALA A 88 7.44 4.49 9.13
CA ALA A 88 8.51 5.29 9.71
C ALA A 88 9.83 5.13 8.94
N THR A 89 10.20 3.89 8.60
CA THR A 89 11.41 3.60 7.81
C THR A 89 11.35 4.21 6.40
N TYR A 90 10.18 4.16 5.75
CA TYR A 90 9.98 4.74 4.43
C TYR A 90 10.07 6.27 4.46
N VAL A 91 9.40 6.92 5.41
CA VAL A 91 9.46 8.38 5.58
C VAL A 91 10.89 8.85 5.81
N ASP A 92 11.65 8.13 6.65
CA ASP A 92 13.07 8.40 6.88
C ASP A 92 13.89 8.29 5.59
N LYS A 93 13.63 7.27 4.77
CA LYS A 93 14.31 7.04 3.48
C LYS A 93 14.05 8.18 2.50
N VAL A 94 12.80 8.63 2.38
CA VAL A 94 12.43 9.71 1.45
C VAL A 94 12.93 11.07 1.97
N SER A 95 12.83 11.33 3.26
CA SER A 95 13.23 12.62 3.87
C SER A 95 14.74 12.87 3.82
N LYS A 96 15.56 11.82 3.81
CA LYS A 96 17.03 11.91 3.76
C LYS A 96 17.59 12.01 2.33
N GLY A 97 16.74 12.08 1.30
CA GLY A 97 17.15 12.25 -0.09
C GLY A 97 17.87 11.04 -0.66
N GLY A 98 17.18 9.89 -0.68
CA GLY A 98 17.66 8.69 -1.37
C GLY A 98 17.91 8.88 -2.86
#